data_AF-A0A923WG57-F1
#
_entry.id   AF-A0A923WG57-F1
#
_cell.length_a   1.000
_cell.length_b   1.000
_cell.length_c   1.000
_cell.angle_alpha   90.00
_cell.angle_beta   90.00
_cell.angle_gamma   90.00
#
_symmetry.space_group_name_H-M   'P 1'
#
loop_
_entity.id
_entity.type
_entity.pdbx_description
1 polymer ?
#
loop_
_entity_poly.entity_id
_entity_poly.type
_entity_poly.pdbx_seq_one_letter_code
_entity_poly.pdbx_strand_id
1 'polypeptide(L)'
;MKTLLTFTAIIEALTGLALIVASSLLSEVLLGQTINETQGIIIAMVAGVALCSLAAGCWFLREDAAASGMVKALVCYNAGIVFIFVFSMLTTELRSIPFALVAFFHFGCAVWCGMILKN
;
A
#
# COMPACT_ATOMS: atom_id res chain seq x y z
N MET A 1 17.55 -5.52 -4.77
CA MET A 1 16.60 -4.47 -4.30
C MET A 1 15.88 -3.78 -5.47
N LYS A 2 16.55 -3.49 -6.60
CA LYS A 2 15.95 -2.86 -7.80
C LYS A 2 14.59 -3.43 -8.22
N THR A 3 14.47 -4.74 -8.45
CA THR A 3 13.22 -5.36 -8.91
C THR A 3 12.05 -5.11 -7.95
N LEU A 4 12.27 -5.33 -6.65
CA LEU A 4 11.28 -5.07 -5.60
C LEU A 4 10.85 -3.60 -5.60
N LEU A 5 11.82 -2.67 -5.59
CA LEU A 5 11.54 -1.24 -5.53
C LEU A 5 10.84 -0.73 -6.79
N THR A 6 11.21 -1.20 -7.98
CA THR A 6 10.49 -0.88 -9.22
C THR A 6 9.05 -1.40 -9.18
N PHE A 7 8.87 -2.64 -8.75
CA PHE A 7 7.54 -3.26 -8.64
C PHE A 7 6.64 -2.47 -7.68
N THR A 8 7.12 -2.20 -6.46
CA THR A 8 6.40 -1.41 -5.47
C THR A 8 6.13 0.01 -5.97
N ALA A 9 7.10 0.67 -6.61
CA ALA A 9 6.89 2.01 -7.17
C ALA A 9 5.73 2.07 -8.15
N ILE A 10 5.61 1.10 -9.06
CA ILE A 10 4.53 1.07 -10.04
C ILE A 10 3.18 0.86 -9.36
N ILE A 11 3.07 -0.15 -8.49
CA ILE A 11 1.81 -0.49 -7.82
C ILE A 11 1.33 0.64 -6.89
N GLU A 12 2.23 1.19 -6.07
CA GLU A 12 1.88 2.26 -5.13
C GLU A 12 1.56 3.58 -5.85
N ALA A 13 2.22 3.87 -6.99
CA ALA A 13 1.88 5.04 -7.80
C ALA A 13 0.48 4.92 -8.40
N LEU A 14 0.12 3.74 -8.95
CA LEU A 14 -1.20 3.51 -9.53
C LEU A 14 -2.29 3.56 -8.45
N THR A 15 -2.06 2.92 -7.31
CA THR A 15 -2.98 2.94 -6.17
C THR A 15 -3.12 4.35 -5.60
N GLY A 16 -2.01 5.08 -5.45
CA GLY A 16 -1.99 6.45 -4.96
C GLY A 16 -2.74 7.42 -5.86
N LEU A 17 -2.52 7.32 -7.18
CA LEU A 17 -3.28 8.11 -8.16
C LEU A 17 -4.77 7.77 -8.12
N ALA A 18 -5.13 6.49 -8.07
CA ALA A 18 -6.53 6.06 -7.96
C ALA A 18 -7.21 6.58 -6.68
N LEU A 19 -6.51 6.60 -5.54
CA LEU A 19 -7.01 7.23 -4.31
C LEU A 19 -7.21 8.74 -4.43
N ILE A 20 -6.38 9.44 -5.22
CA ILE A 20 -6.52 10.89 -5.42
C ILE A 20 -7.72 11.21 -6.32
N VAL A 21 -7.87 10.48 -7.43
CA VAL A 21 -8.84 10.86 -8.49
C VAL A 21 -10.17 10.13 -8.39
N ALA A 22 -10.20 8.95 -7.77
CA ALA A 22 -11.34 8.03 -7.79
C ALA A 22 -11.48 7.27 -6.46
N SER A 23 -11.28 7.94 -5.33
CA SER A 23 -11.32 7.34 -3.98
C SER A 23 -12.60 6.54 -3.70
N SER A 24 -13.78 7.07 -4.05
CA SER A 24 -15.05 6.38 -3.84
C SER A 24 -15.15 5.08 -4.64
N LEU A 25 -14.72 5.09 -5.90
CA LEU A 25 -14.71 3.90 -6.77
C LEU A 25 -13.69 2.87 -6.25
N LEU A 26 -12.48 3.31 -5.90
CA LEU A 26 -11.46 2.41 -5.40
C LEU A 26 -11.89 1.78 -4.06
N SER A 27 -12.52 2.55 -3.18
CA SER A 27 -13.10 2.02 -1.94
C SER A 27 -14.22 1.03 -2.21
N GLU A 28 -15.09 1.28 -3.18
CA GLU A 28 -16.15 0.34 -3.54
C GLU A 28 -15.58 -0.99 -4.03
N VAL A 29 -14.58 -0.94 -4.92
CA VAL A 29 -13.92 -2.14 -5.43
C VAL A 29 -13.18 -2.88 -4.32
N LEU A 30 -12.38 -2.17 -3.51
CA LEU A 30 -11.53 -2.80 -2.51
C LEU A 30 -12.32 -3.23 -1.28
N LEU A 31 -13.17 -2.37 -0.74
CA LEU A 31 -13.86 -2.57 0.55
C LEU A 31 -15.31 -3.05 0.38
N GLY A 32 -15.87 -3.00 -0.83
CA GLY A 32 -17.30 -3.27 -1.06
C GLY A 32 -18.22 -2.14 -0.62
N GLN A 33 -17.66 -0.96 -0.28
CA GLN A 33 -18.39 0.19 0.23
C GLN A 33 -17.83 1.50 -0.34
N THR A 34 -18.72 2.41 -0.72
CA THR A 34 -18.34 3.73 -1.24
C THR A 34 -18.01 4.69 -0.10
N ILE A 35 -17.03 5.57 -0.33
CA ILE A 35 -16.79 6.72 0.53
C ILE A 35 -17.70 7.85 0.05
N ASN A 36 -18.70 8.21 0.86
CA ASN A 36 -19.66 9.28 0.52
C ASN A 36 -19.41 10.56 1.32
N GLU A 37 -18.82 10.44 2.51
CA GLU A 37 -18.53 11.57 3.38
C GLU A 37 -17.32 12.37 2.90
N THR A 38 -17.44 13.70 2.85
CA THR A 38 -16.35 14.60 2.40
C THR A 38 -15.05 14.38 3.16
N GLN A 39 -15.14 14.12 4.47
CA GLN A 39 -13.98 13.86 5.32
C GLN A 39 -13.25 12.58 4.88
N GLY A 40 -14.00 11.53 4.57
CA GLY A 40 -13.43 10.26 4.08
C GLY A 40 -12.74 10.42 2.73
N ILE A 41 -13.32 11.23 1.83
CA ILE A 41 -12.73 11.53 0.51
C ILE A 41 -11.39 12.24 0.70
N ILE A 42 -11.34 13.27 1.54
CA ILE A 42 -10.10 14.03 1.82
C ILE A 42 -9.02 13.11 2.42
N ILE A 43 -9.38 12.27 3.39
CA ILE A 43 -8.44 11.31 4.00
C ILE A 43 -7.90 10.34 2.96
N ALA A 44 -8.75 9.81 2.07
CA ALA A 44 -8.34 8.93 0.99
C ALA A 44 -7.36 9.62 0.02
N MET A 45 -7.62 10.87 -0.35
CA MET A 45 -6.71 11.64 -1.21
C MET A 45 -5.35 11.88 -0.53
N VAL A 46 -5.34 12.21 0.76
CA VAL A 46 -4.11 12.38 1.54
C VAL A 46 -3.33 11.06 1.59
N ALA A 47 -4.01 9.93 1.82
CA ALA A 47 -3.38 8.62 1.74
C ALA A 47 -2.80 8.36 0.34
N GLY A 48 -3.52 8.76 -0.73
CA GLY A 48 -3.03 8.67 -2.10
C GLY A 48 -1.76 9.46 -2.35
N VAL A 49 -1.65 10.69 -1.84
CA VAL A 49 -0.42 11.50 -1.90
C VAL A 49 0.73 10.83 -1.14
N ALA A 50 0.45 10.21 0.00
CA ALA A 50 1.45 9.46 0.75
C ALA A 50 1.96 8.24 -0.04
N LEU A 51 1.07 7.48 -0.70
CA LEU A 51 1.48 6.36 -1.56
C LEU A 51 2.28 6.81 -2.78
N CYS A 52 1.88 7.90 -3.43
CA CYS A 52 2.66 8.50 -4.52
C CYS A 52 4.06 8.93 -4.05
N SER A 53 4.19 9.45 -2.83
CA SER A 53 5.48 9.81 -2.23
C SER A 53 6.34 8.58 -1.93
N LEU A 54 5.73 7.51 -1.42
CA LEU A 54 6.39 6.21 -1.20
C LEU A 54 6.87 5.62 -2.54
N ALA A 55 6.04 5.69 -3.58
CA ALA A 55 6.37 5.24 -4.92
C ALA A 55 7.53 6.02 -5.52
N ALA A 56 7.55 7.35 -5.37
CA ALA A 56 8.67 8.18 -5.79
C ALA A 56 9.97 7.79 -5.06
N GLY A 57 9.91 7.58 -3.75
CA GLY A 57 11.06 7.09 -2.98
C GLY A 57 11.57 5.74 -3.48
N CYS A 58 10.66 4.79 -3.77
CA CYS A 58 11.01 3.49 -4.33
C CYS A 58 11.66 3.64 -5.71
N TRP A 59 11.10 4.51 -6.56
CA TRP A 59 11.61 4.75 -7.90
C TRP A 59 13.02 5.34 -7.86
N PHE A 60 13.24 6.40 -7.09
CA PHE A 60 14.53 7.09 -7.06
C PHE A 60 15.64 6.27 -6.40
N LEU A 61 15.31 5.51 -5.35
CA LEU A 61 16.30 4.73 -4.61
C LEU A 61 16.55 3.32 -5.17
N ARG A 62 15.86 2.91 -6.24
CA ARG A 62 15.92 1.51 -6.76
C ARG A 62 17.33 1.03 -7.14
N GLU A 63 18.21 1.95 -7.52
CA GLU A 63 19.59 1.70 -7.95
C GLU A 63 20.62 2.38 -7.03
N ASP A 64 20.14 3.01 -5.95
CA ASP A 64 20.98 3.76 -5.01
C ASP A 64 21.52 2.85 -3.90
N ALA A 65 22.68 3.20 -3.31
CA ALA A 65 23.24 2.47 -2.17
C ALA A 65 22.32 2.49 -0.93
N ALA A 66 21.49 3.53 -0.79
CA ALA A 66 20.50 3.68 0.26
C ALA A 66 19.21 2.86 0.04
N ALA A 67 19.12 2.04 -1.02
CA ALA A 67 17.98 1.16 -1.28
C ALA A 67 17.57 0.30 -0.07
N SER A 68 18.54 -0.15 0.73
CA SER A 68 18.28 -0.97 1.91
C SER A 68 17.45 -0.23 2.98
N GLY A 69 17.64 1.09 3.12
CA GLY A 69 16.83 1.93 4.01
C GLY A 69 15.38 1.98 3.55
N MET A 70 15.15 2.14 2.25
CA MET A 70 13.80 2.11 1.67
C MET A 70 13.12 0.76 1.85
N VAL A 71 13.85 -0.35 1.65
CA VAL A 71 13.30 -1.70 1.85
C VAL A 71 12.91 -1.92 3.32
N LYS A 72 13.69 -1.43 4.29
CA LYS A 72 13.30 -1.47 5.71
C LYS A 72 12.03 -0.67 6.00
N ALA A 73 11.88 0.51 5.40
CA ALA A 73 10.65 1.30 5.50
C ALA A 73 9.46 0.54 4.89
N LEU A 74 9.65 -0.16 3.77
CA LEU A 74 8.62 -0.99 3.15
C LEU A 74 8.21 -2.18 4.02
N VAL A 75 9.11 -2.78 4.81
CA VAL A 75 8.71 -3.79 5.80
C VAL A 75 7.72 -3.20 6.80
N CYS A 76 8.02 -2.03 7.36
CA CYS A 76 7.15 -1.34 8.32
C CYS A 76 5.79 -0.99 7.70
N TYR A 77 5.81 -0.41 6.49
CA TYR A 77 4.61 -0.07 5.75
C TYR A 77 3.71 -1.30 5.51
N ASN A 78 4.26 -2.37 4.93
CA ASN A 78 3.48 -3.58 4.62
C ASN A 78 2.97 -4.26 5.89
N ALA A 79 3.77 -4.31 6.96
CA ALA A 79 3.33 -4.87 8.25
C ALA A 79 2.19 -4.04 8.87
N GLY A 80 2.26 -2.71 8.78
CA GLY A 80 1.19 -1.81 9.21
C GLY A 80 -0.11 -2.04 8.45
N ILE A 81 -0.05 -2.19 7.12
CA ILE A 81 -1.24 -2.49 6.32
C ILE A 81 -1.83 -3.85 6.69
N VAL A 82 -1.01 -4.89 6.86
CA VAL A 82 -1.48 -6.21 7.31
C VAL A 82 -2.12 -6.15 8.70
N PHE A 83 -1.53 -5.37 9.62
CA PHE A 83 -2.10 -5.17 10.95
C PHE A 83 -3.47 -4.49 10.89
N ILE A 84 -3.59 -3.37 10.16
CA ILE A 84 -4.86 -2.66 9.96
C ILE A 84 -5.90 -3.60 9.37
N PHE A 85 -5.49 -4.43 8.41
CA PHE A 85 -6.38 -5.40 7.78
C PHE A 85 -6.92 -6.44 8.76
N VAL A 86 -6.04 -7.09 9.53
CA VAL A 86 -6.44 -8.08 10.54
C VAL A 86 -7.33 -7.42 11.58
N PHE A 87 -6.98 -6.22 12.03
CA PHE A 87 -7.80 -5.45 12.97
C PHE A 87 -9.20 -5.16 12.41
N SER A 88 -9.30 -4.70 11.16
CA SER A 88 -10.59 -4.43 10.51
C SER A 88 -11.43 -5.70 10.34
N MET A 89 -10.81 -6.85 10.04
CA MET A 89 -11.52 -8.13 9.98
C MET A 89 -12.14 -8.56 11.32
N LEU A 90 -11.54 -8.14 12.43
CA LEU A 90 -11.99 -8.48 13.78
C LEU A 90 -13.02 -7.49 14.33
N THR A 91 -13.06 -6.27 13.81
CA THR A 91 -13.84 -5.15 14.39
C THR A 91 -14.95 -4.64 13.49
N THR A 92 -14.97 -5.04 12.22
CA THR A 92 -15.95 -4.58 11.22
C THR A 92 -16.55 -5.74 10.44
N GLU A 93 -17.63 -5.45 9.69
CA GLU A 93 -18.28 -6.40 8.78
C GLU A 93 -17.60 -6.47 7.39
N LEU A 94 -16.44 -5.80 7.20
CA LEU A 94 -15.75 -5.76 5.91
C LEU A 94 -15.12 -7.12 5.58
N ARG A 95 -15.74 -7.86 4.66
CA ARG A 95 -15.28 -9.19 4.20
C ARG A 95 -15.26 -9.36 2.68
N SER A 96 -14.97 -8.29 1.92
CA SER A 96 -14.87 -8.40 0.47
C SER A 96 -13.61 -9.22 0.06
N ILE A 97 -13.71 -9.94 -1.06
CA ILE A 97 -12.57 -10.69 -1.62
C ILE A 97 -11.41 -9.76 -2.00
N PRO A 98 -11.64 -8.60 -2.66
CA PRO A 98 -10.57 -7.67 -3.00
C PRO A 98 -9.82 -7.16 -1.77
N PHE A 99 -10.52 -6.90 -0.66
CA PHE A 99 -9.90 -6.53 0.61
C PHE A 99 -8.90 -7.61 1.06
N ALA A 100 -9.30 -8.88 1.06
CA ALA A 100 -8.41 -9.99 1.42
C ALA A 100 -7.20 -10.13 0.51
N LEU A 101 -7.38 -9.93 -0.80
CA LEU A 101 -6.28 -9.97 -1.76
C LEU A 101 -5.22 -8.90 -1.47
N VAL A 102 -5.64 -7.68 -1.09
CA VAL A 102 -4.72 -6.60 -0.70
C VAL A 102 -3.89 -7.01 0.51
N ALA A 103 -4.49 -7.64 1.52
CA ALA A 103 -3.75 -8.09 2.70
C ALA A 103 -2.69 -9.14 2.37
N PHE A 104 -3.06 -10.16 1.59
CA PHE A 104 -2.12 -11.20 1.16
C PHE A 104 -1.01 -10.62 0.29
N PHE A 105 -1.33 -9.65 -0.57
CA PHE A 105 -0.36 -8.92 -1.35
C PHE A 105 0.68 -8.23 -0.46
N HIS A 106 0.25 -7.42 0.50
CA HIS A 106 1.17 -6.72 1.42
C HIS A 106 1.97 -7.69 2.30
N PHE A 107 1.36 -8.79 2.77
CA PHE A 107 2.08 -9.83 3.48
C PHE A 107 3.20 -10.45 2.62
N GLY A 108 2.89 -10.80 1.37
CA GLY A 108 3.88 -11.30 0.41
C GLY A 108 5.01 -10.29 0.16
N CYS A 109 4.67 -9.01 -0.01
CA CYS A 109 5.66 -7.94 -0.15
C CYS A 109 6.55 -7.78 1.09
N ALA A 110 5.99 -7.87 2.30
CA ALA A 110 6.76 -7.84 3.54
C ALA A 110 7.76 -8.99 3.63
N VAL A 111 7.33 -10.21 3.28
CA VAL A 111 8.19 -11.40 3.22
C VAL A 111 9.30 -11.20 2.18
N TRP A 112 8.97 -10.69 0.99
CA TRP A 112 9.96 -10.41 -0.05
C TRP A 112 11.00 -9.37 0.38
N CYS A 113 10.57 -8.31 1.06
CA CYS A 113 11.49 -7.32 1.65
C CYS A 113 12.43 -7.99 2.67
N GLY A 114 11.90 -8.82 3.57
CA GLY A 114 12.69 -9.54 4.58
C GLY A 114 13.72 -10.50 3.97
N MET A 115 13.34 -11.24 2.92
CA MET A 115 14.26 -12.14 2.20
C MET A 115 15.41 -11.35 1.55
N ILE A 116 15.11 -10.20 0.91
CA ILE A 116 16.13 -9.38 0.27
C ILE A 116 17.07 -8.71 1.29
N LEU A 117 16.58 -8.34 2.48
CA LEU A 117 17.41 -7.73 3.52
C LEU A 117 18.33 -8.73 4.24
N LYS A 118 18.00 -10.01 4.20
CA LYS A 118 18.82 -11.09 4.78
C LYS A 118 20.00 -11.48 3.89
N ASN A 119 19.90 -11.21 2.59
CA ASN A 119 20.91 -11.53 1.58
C ASN A 119 21.83 -10.33 1.31
#